data_AF-A0A7C6T778-F1
#
_entry.id   AF-A0A7C6T778-F1
#
_cell.length_a   1.000
_cell.length_b   1.000
_cell.length_c   1.000
_cell.angle_alpha   90.00
_cell.angle_beta   90.00
_cell.angle_gamma   90.00
#
_symmetry.space_group_name_H-M   'P 1'
#
loop_
_entity.id
_entity.type
_entity.pdbx_description
1 polymer ?
#
loop_
_entity_poly.entity_id
_entity_poly.type
_entity_poly.pdbx_seq_one_letter_code
_entity_poly.pdbx_strand_id
1 'polypeptide(L)'
;EGGHQFSGLPQLLSARDFQDAYVYNGDFSWDNQQGFFSNQGMTHFVGRNEYVNPVVSDPTWGVSDQDMFDRSILELNALKDDLPFYALLQTLSNHTPYALPDVLPVEPVSGHGSLDLHLTAMRYSDWALGEFFKQAKQQPWYNDTLFVVLGDHGFGTPEQMTEMDLYRFHVPMLLLAPGIQQQLGSENSTVASQVDMVPTIMGRLGGDVQHQCWGRDLLTLPAADQGFAIIKPSGSDQTVALIKGDRVLIKPKDVDARVWTYQLGANPKSAPAAAHSDDAQWLQQLNAYIQSATSSLLDNTAGVQDSPGQ
;
A
#
# COMPACT_ATOMS: atom_id res chain seq x y z
N GLU A 1 8.02 -17.48 -4.53
CA GLU A 1 8.11 -16.36 -3.58
C GLU A 1 7.53 -16.70 -2.21
N GLY A 2 6.34 -17.32 -2.09
CA GLY A 2 5.72 -17.60 -0.79
C GLY A 2 6.50 -18.48 0.21
N GLY A 3 7.55 -19.18 -0.22
CA GLY A 3 8.46 -19.91 0.68
C GLY A 3 9.70 -19.13 1.14
N HIS A 4 9.90 -17.91 0.64
CA HIS A 4 10.99 -17.04 1.08
C HIS A 4 10.67 -16.37 2.41
N GLN A 5 11.71 -16.04 3.16
CA GLN A 5 11.60 -15.23 4.38
C GLN A 5 11.71 -13.76 4.01
N PHE A 6 10.85 -12.91 4.58
CA PHE A 6 10.88 -11.47 4.37
C PHE A 6 10.82 -10.77 5.73
N SER A 7 11.40 -9.57 5.82
CA SER A 7 11.20 -8.69 6.99
C SER A 7 9.93 -7.86 6.88
N GLY A 8 8.77 -8.52 6.70
CA GLY A 8 7.48 -7.84 6.66
C GLY A 8 7.04 -7.34 8.03
N LEU A 9 6.11 -6.37 8.07
CA LEU A 9 5.50 -5.91 9.33
C LEU A 9 4.96 -7.05 10.21
N PRO A 10 4.24 -8.06 9.68
CA PRO A 10 3.77 -9.17 10.50
C PRO A 10 4.89 -9.85 11.29
N GLN A 11 6.02 -10.15 10.64
CA GLN A 11 7.16 -10.81 11.28
C GLN A 11 7.79 -9.91 12.34
N LEU A 12 8.00 -8.63 12.03
CA LEU A 12 8.63 -7.66 12.94
C LEU A 12 7.76 -7.36 14.16
N LEU A 13 6.44 -7.33 14.01
CA LEU A 13 5.49 -7.02 15.08
C LEU A 13 5.14 -8.25 15.93
N SER A 14 5.12 -9.45 15.34
CA SER A 14 4.99 -10.70 16.09
C SER A 14 6.12 -10.87 17.11
N ALA A 15 7.36 -10.49 16.75
CA ALA A 15 8.50 -10.46 17.67
C ALA A 15 8.38 -9.44 18.82
N ARG A 16 7.35 -8.58 18.80
CA ARG A 16 7.03 -7.55 19.80
C ARG A 16 5.68 -7.82 20.49
N ASP A 17 5.21 -9.07 20.44
CA ASP A 17 3.96 -9.54 21.06
C ASP A 17 2.68 -8.85 20.54
N PHE A 18 2.71 -8.30 19.32
CA PHE A 18 1.50 -7.79 18.68
C PHE A 18 0.57 -8.94 18.31
N GLN A 19 -0.70 -8.80 18.64
CA GLN A 19 -1.78 -9.60 18.08
C GLN A 19 -1.98 -9.21 16.62
N ASP A 20 -2.36 -10.16 15.76
CA ASP A 20 -2.59 -9.89 14.34
C ASP A 20 -4.05 -10.11 13.95
N ALA A 21 -4.51 -9.39 12.92
CA ALA A 21 -5.79 -9.64 12.27
C ALA A 21 -5.71 -9.28 10.78
N TYR A 22 -5.98 -10.22 9.89
CA TYR A 22 -6.19 -9.95 8.47
C TYR A 22 -7.66 -10.09 8.14
N VAL A 23 -8.33 -8.96 7.88
CA VAL A 23 -9.74 -8.93 7.48
C VAL A 23 -9.81 -8.56 6.00
N TYR A 24 -10.38 -9.44 5.20
CA TYR A 24 -10.47 -9.32 3.75
C TYR A 24 -11.88 -9.62 3.27
N ASN A 25 -12.33 -8.89 2.26
CA ASN A 25 -13.60 -9.11 1.59
C ASN A 25 -13.68 -10.47 0.86
N GLY A 26 -12.54 -10.93 0.33
CA GLY A 26 -12.49 -12.03 -0.63
C GLY A 26 -11.95 -13.33 -0.08
N ASP A 27 -11.55 -14.21 -1.01
CA ASP A 27 -10.95 -15.51 -0.69
C ASP A 27 -9.43 -15.38 -0.60
N PHE A 28 -8.82 -15.77 0.52
CA PHE A 28 -7.37 -15.72 0.68
C PHE A 28 -6.59 -16.70 -0.20
N SER A 29 -7.26 -17.68 -0.83
CA SER A 29 -6.63 -18.53 -1.85
C SER A 29 -6.30 -17.75 -3.11
N TRP A 30 -7.01 -16.65 -3.37
CA TRP A 30 -6.66 -15.72 -4.44
C TRP A 30 -5.31 -15.07 -4.15
N ASP A 31 -4.39 -15.16 -5.11
CA ASP A 31 -2.97 -14.80 -4.99
C ASP A 31 -2.19 -15.47 -3.84
N ASN A 32 -2.72 -16.57 -3.29
CA ASN A 32 -2.11 -17.32 -2.19
C ASN A 32 -1.76 -16.42 -0.98
N GLN A 33 -2.63 -15.44 -0.68
CA GLN A 33 -2.42 -14.47 0.38
C GLN A 33 -2.26 -15.16 1.75
N GLN A 34 -3.14 -16.11 2.11
CA GLN A 34 -3.00 -16.82 3.39
C GLN A 34 -1.69 -17.59 3.46
N GLY A 35 -1.30 -18.30 2.40
CA GLY A 35 -0.03 -19.04 2.38
C GLY A 35 1.18 -18.11 2.56
N PHE A 36 1.18 -16.95 1.92
CA PHE A 36 2.24 -15.95 2.06
C PHE A 36 2.29 -15.34 3.47
N PHE A 37 1.18 -14.79 3.95
CA PHE A 37 1.14 -14.05 5.22
C PHE A 37 1.24 -14.95 6.45
N SER A 38 0.76 -16.20 6.38
CA SER A 38 1.00 -17.20 7.42
C SER A 38 2.50 -17.53 7.55
N ASN A 39 3.24 -17.59 6.44
CA ASN A 39 4.70 -17.75 6.48
C ASN A 39 5.42 -16.51 7.05
N GLN A 40 4.76 -15.35 7.12
CA GLN A 40 5.27 -14.13 7.77
C GLN A 40 4.80 -13.96 9.21
N GLY A 41 4.08 -14.94 9.79
CA GLY A 41 3.68 -14.94 11.20
C GLY A 41 2.27 -14.44 11.48
N MET A 42 1.45 -14.12 10.46
CA MET A 42 0.02 -13.87 10.70
C MET A 42 -0.71 -15.18 10.99
N THR A 43 -1.62 -15.14 11.94
CA THR A 43 -2.36 -16.31 12.44
C THR A 43 -3.87 -16.13 12.37
N HIS A 44 -4.37 -14.90 12.34
CA HIS A 44 -5.80 -14.62 12.34
C HIS A 44 -6.26 -14.08 10.99
N PHE A 45 -7.11 -14.86 10.31
CA PHE A 45 -7.60 -14.57 8.96
C PHE A 45 -9.12 -14.61 8.93
N VAL A 46 -9.72 -13.54 8.44
CA VAL A 46 -11.18 -13.40 8.26
C VAL A 46 -11.45 -13.07 6.80
N GLY A 47 -11.86 -14.08 6.03
CA GLY A 47 -12.13 -13.97 4.61
C GLY A 47 -13.62 -14.09 4.32
N ARG A 48 -13.96 -14.18 3.04
CA ARG A 48 -15.35 -14.20 2.55
C ARG A 48 -16.28 -15.23 3.21
N ASN A 49 -15.75 -16.33 3.73
CA ASN A 49 -16.56 -17.43 4.27
C ASN A 49 -16.91 -17.25 5.75
N GLU A 50 -16.27 -16.28 6.41
CA GLU A 50 -16.43 -15.99 7.83
C GLU A 50 -17.52 -14.93 8.11
N TYR A 51 -18.08 -14.31 7.06
CA TYR A 51 -19.15 -13.32 7.14
C TYR A 51 -20.53 -13.97 7.20
N VAL A 52 -21.36 -13.54 8.14
CA VAL A 52 -22.73 -14.05 8.34
C VAL A 52 -23.73 -12.99 7.88
N ASN A 53 -24.56 -13.32 6.89
CA ASN A 53 -25.58 -12.45 6.30
C ASN A 53 -25.03 -11.07 5.83
N PRO A 54 -23.99 -11.03 4.97
CA PRO A 54 -23.46 -9.77 4.48
C PRO A 54 -24.45 -9.05 3.57
N VAL A 55 -24.33 -7.72 3.46
CA VAL A 55 -25.13 -6.88 2.56
C VAL A 55 -24.91 -7.29 1.11
N VAL A 56 -23.67 -7.62 0.74
CA VAL A 56 -23.33 -8.18 -0.58
C VAL A 56 -22.59 -9.49 -0.38
N SER A 57 -22.91 -10.48 -1.22
CA SER A 57 -22.14 -11.72 -1.33
C SER A 57 -22.00 -12.08 -2.80
N ASP A 58 -20.88 -11.70 -3.40
CA ASP A 58 -20.54 -12.04 -4.77
C ASP A 58 -19.73 -13.35 -4.82
N PRO A 59 -20.10 -14.33 -5.67
CA PRO A 59 -19.40 -15.60 -5.77
C PRO A 59 -17.96 -15.47 -6.29
N THR A 60 -17.63 -14.41 -7.03
CA THR A 60 -16.30 -14.17 -7.60
C THR A 60 -15.41 -13.42 -6.62
N TRP A 61 -15.88 -12.29 -6.11
CA TRP A 61 -15.06 -11.37 -5.32
C TRP A 61 -15.24 -11.54 -3.82
N GLY A 62 -16.46 -11.72 -3.31
CA GLY A 62 -16.74 -11.86 -1.89
C GLY A 62 -17.72 -10.80 -1.38
N VAL A 63 -17.49 -10.29 -0.16
CA VAL A 63 -18.41 -9.36 0.50
C VAL A 63 -18.10 -7.89 0.20
N SER A 64 -18.99 -6.96 0.59
CA SER A 64 -18.77 -5.52 0.36
C SER A 64 -17.78 -4.88 1.34
N ASP A 65 -17.15 -3.77 0.95
CA ASP A 65 -16.24 -3.01 1.82
C ASP A 65 -16.92 -2.58 3.13
N GLN A 66 -18.23 -2.30 3.11
CA GLN A 66 -18.99 -2.03 4.34
C GLN A 66 -19.00 -3.26 5.26
N ASP A 67 -19.30 -4.44 4.74
CA ASP A 67 -19.31 -5.69 5.53
C ASP A 67 -17.93 -5.96 6.13
N MET A 68 -16.86 -5.77 5.35
CA MET A 68 -15.48 -5.95 5.79
C MET A 68 -15.10 -4.97 6.90
N PHE A 69 -15.43 -3.69 6.77
CA PHE A 69 -15.15 -2.69 7.79
C PHE A 69 -15.97 -2.90 9.07
N ASP A 70 -17.25 -3.24 8.96
CA ASP A 70 -18.10 -3.57 10.12
C ASP A 70 -17.54 -4.79 10.86
N ARG A 71 -17.11 -5.82 10.12
CA ARG A 71 -16.46 -7.01 10.71
C ARG A 71 -15.13 -6.66 11.35
N SER A 72 -14.36 -5.75 10.76
CA SER A 72 -13.08 -5.31 11.30
C SER A 72 -13.21 -4.71 12.70
N ILE A 73 -14.26 -3.92 12.97
CA ILE A 73 -14.52 -3.39 14.32
C ILE A 73 -14.76 -4.53 15.31
N LEU A 74 -15.53 -5.55 14.93
CA LEU A 74 -15.82 -6.71 15.79
C LEU A 74 -14.56 -7.51 16.10
N GLU A 75 -13.72 -7.76 15.09
CA GLU A 75 -12.47 -8.50 15.25
C GLU A 75 -11.48 -7.74 16.14
N LEU A 76 -11.31 -6.45 15.92
CA LEU A 76 -10.43 -5.60 16.74
C LEU A 76 -10.89 -5.52 18.20
N ASN A 77 -12.21 -5.45 18.44
CA ASN A 77 -12.77 -5.45 19.79
C ASN A 77 -12.69 -6.81 20.50
N ALA A 78 -12.44 -7.90 19.77
CA ALA A 78 -12.28 -9.23 20.33
C ALA A 78 -10.82 -9.55 20.70
N LEU A 79 -9.87 -8.71 20.26
CA LEU A 79 -8.46 -8.82 20.66
C LEU A 79 -8.31 -8.48 22.15
N LYS A 80 -7.23 -8.98 22.77
CA LYS A 80 -6.97 -8.73 24.18
C LYS A 80 -6.52 -7.28 24.39
N ASP A 81 -7.15 -6.60 25.34
CA ASP A 81 -6.89 -5.18 25.64
C ASP A 81 -5.48 -4.89 26.21
N ASP A 82 -4.78 -5.90 26.72
CA ASP A 82 -3.45 -5.76 27.35
C ASP A 82 -2.27 -5.92 26.39
N LEU A 83 -2.54 -6.24 25.11
CA LEU A 83 -1.53 -6.42 24.08
C LEU A 83 -1.80 -5.51 22.86
N PRO A 84 -0.77 -4.94 22.23
CA PRO A 84 -0.95 -4.18 21.00
C PRO A 84 -1.42 -5.07 19.86
N PHE A 85 -1.93 -4.47 18.78
CA PHE A 85 -2.34 -5.20 17.59
C PHE A 85 -1.82 -4.60 16.29
N TYR A 86 -1.73 -5.45 15.28
CA TYR A 86 -1.52 -5.11 13.88
C TYR A 86 -2.66 -5.68 13.06
N ALA A 87 -3.39 -4.82 12.36
CA ALA A 87 -4.48 -5.25 11.50
C ALA A 87 -4.24 -4.83 10.04
N LEU A 88 -4.43 -5.77 9.14
CA LEU A 88 -4.47 -5.54 7.70
C LEU A 88 -5.93 -5.66 7.25
N LEU A 89 -6.51 -4.53 6.87
CA LEU A 89 -7.90 -4.44 6.38
C LEU A 89 -7.83 -4.17 4.88
N GLN A 90 -8.27 -5.13 4.07
CA GLN A 90 -8.13 -5.06 2.61
C GLN A 90 -9.49 -4.99 1.93
N THR A 91 -9.73 -3.88 1.25
CA THR A 91 -10.94 -3.60 0.46
C THR A 91 -10.95 -4.35 -0.87
N LEU A 92 -12.13 -4.54 -1.46
CA LEU A 92 -12.30 -5.20 -2.75
C LEU A 92 -13.44 -4.64 -3.63
N SER A 93 -14.36 -3.84 -3.09
CA SER A 93 -15.55 -3.38 -3.85
C SER A 93 -15.22 -2.58 -5.11
N ASN A 94 -14.03 -1.98 -5.19
CA ASN A 94 -13.54 -1.26 -6.38
C ASN A 94 -12.89 -2.17 -7.45
N HIS A 95 -13.10 -3.48 -7.41
CA HIS A 95 -12.66 -4.40 -8.46
C HIS A 95 -13.78 -4.68 -9.49
N THR A 96 -13.46 -4.62 -10.79
CA THR A 96 -14.41 -4.94 -11.87
C THR A 96 -14.96 -6.37 -11.73
N PRO A 97 -16.28 -6.62 -11.95
CA PRO A 97 -17.30 -5.73 -12.50
C PRO A 97 -18.02 -4.85 -11.47
N TYR A 98 -17.46 -4.65 -10.28
CA TYR A 98 -17.98 -3.81 -9.20
C TYR A 98 -19.26 -4.36 -8.57
N ALA A 99 -19.11 -5.41 -7.77
CA ALA A 99 -20.21 -5.99 -7.00
C ALA A 99 -20.59 -5.06 -5.84
N LEU A 100 -21.58 -4.19 -6.10
CA LEU A 100 -22.09 -3.21 -5.14
C LEU A 100 -23.49 -3.60 -4.63
N PRO A 101 -23.93 -3.07 -3.46
CA PRO A 101 -25.29 -3.27 -2.98
C PRO A 101 -26.35 -2.78 -3.97
N ASP A 102 -27.49 -3.49 -4.04
CA ASP A 102 -28.65 -3.09 -4.87
C ASP A 102 -29.19 -1.70 -4.50
N VAL A 103 -29.16 -1.38 -3.21
CA VAL A 103 -29.51 -0.06 -2.67
C VAL A 103 -28.24 0.59 -2.15
N LEU A 104 -27.71 1.54 -2.91
CA LEU A 104 -26.51 2.26 -2.53
C LEU A 104 -26.79 3.28 -1.40
N PRO A 105 -25.91 3.37 -0.40
CA PRO A 105 -25.98 4.39 0.65
C PRO A 105 -25.48 5.77 0.17
N VAL A 106 -24.98 5.83 -1.06
CA VAL A 106 -24.46 7.03 -1.72
C VAL A 106 -25.07 7.19 -3.10
N GLU A 107 -25.20 8.43 -3.56
CA GLU A 107 -25.65 8.71 -4.92
C GLU A 107 -24.67 8.10 -5.95
N PRO A 108 -25.15 7.37 -6.96
CA PRO A 108 -24.31 6.89 -8.05
C PRO A 108 -23.60 8.05 -8.77
N VAL A 109 -22.39 7.78 -9.25
CA VAL A 109 -21.70 8.70 -10.16
C VAL A 109 -22.28 8.50 -11.56
N SER A 110 -22.56 9.60 -12.25
CA SER A 110 -23.06 9.59 -13.62
C SER A 110 -22.44 10.70 -14.46
N GLY A 111 -22.45 10.54 -15.78
CA GLY A 111 -21.98 11.56 -16.73
C GLY A 111 -20.54 11.40 -17.20
N HIS A 112 -19.87 10.32 -16.80
CA HIS A 112 -18.51 9.93 -17.20
C HIS A 112 -18.49 8.66 -18.09
N GLY A 113 -19.66 8.20 -18.56
CA GLY A 113 -19.77 7.12 -19.54
C GLY A 113 -19.37 5.78 -18.96
N SER A 114 -18.39 5.09 -19.57
CA SER A 114 -17.94 3.78 -19.10
C SER A 114 -17.27 3.80 -17.72
N LEU A 115 -16.92 4.99 -17.20
CA LEU A 115 -16.34 5.15 -15.88
C LEU A 115 -17.38 5.30 -14.76
N ASP A 116 -18.67 5.47 -15.08
CA ASP A 116 -19.71 5.75 -14.08
C ASP A 116 -19.77 4.69 -12.97
N LEU A 117 -19.73 3.41 -13.35
CA LEU A 117 -19.77 2.31 -12.37
C LEU A 117 -18.50 2.22 -11.52
N HIS A 118 -17.34 2.46 -12.14
CA HIS A 118 -16.06 2.49 -11.45
C HIS A 118 -15.99 3.62 -10.41
N LEU A 119 -16.36 4.84 -10.82
CA LEU A 119 -16.39 6.00 -9.93
C LEU A 119 -17.45 5.85 -8.83
N THR A 120 -18.56 5.16 -9.12
CA THR A 120 -19.55 4.80 -8.10
C THR A 120 -18.97 3.84 -7.07
N ALA A 121 -18.22 2.81 -7.50
CA ALA A 121 -17.54 1.90 -6.60
C ALA A 121 -16.48 2.60 -5.72
N MET A 122 -15.71 3.53 -6.29
CA MET A 122 -14.80 4.40 -5.54
C MET A 122 -15.53 5.22 -4.47
N ARG A 123 -16.66 5.88 -4.83
CA ARG A 123 -17.46 6.66 -3.89
C ARG A 123 -18.05 5.79 -2.78
N TYR A 124 -18.48 4.58 -3.10
CA TYR A 124 -18.98 3.62 -2.13
C TYR A 124 -17.90 3.17 -1.14
N SER A 125 -16.70 2.85 -1.64
CA SER A 125 -15.55 2.45 -0.82
C SER A 125 -15.10 3.60 0.12
N ASP A 126 -15.06 4.83 -0.38
CA ASP A 126 -14.79 6.04 0.42
C ASP A 126 -15.84 6.25 1.54
N TRP A 127 -17.13 6.08 1.21
CA TRP A 127 -18.19 6.13 2.22
C TRP A 127 -18.03 5.04 3.28
N ALA A 128 -17.75 3.79 2.88
CA ALA A 128 -17.56 2.68 3.80
C ALA A 128 -16.36 2.92 4.74
N LEU A 129 -15.25 3.44 4.22
CA LEU A 129 -14.10 3.88 5.03
C LEU A 129 -14.48 5.01 6.00
N GLY A 130 -15.34 5.94 5.56
CA GLY A 130 -15.89 6.99 6.43
C GLY A 130 -16.73 6.43 7.59
N GLU A 131 -17.60 5.45 7.33
CA GLU A 131 -18.37 4.75 8.37
C GLU A 131 -17.47 3.96 9.32
N PHE A 132 -16.43 3.28 8.81
CA PHE A 132 -15.41 2.65 9.64
C PHE A 132 -14.82 3.63 10.64
N PHE A 133 -14.36 4.81 10.18
CA PHE A 133 -13.78 5.80 11.09
C PHE A 133 -14.78 6.40 12.07
N LYS A 134 -16.07 6.50 11.72
CA LYS A 134 -17.13 6.92 12.67
C LYS A 134 -17.29 5.91 13.81
N GLN A 135 -17.21 4.62 13.50
CA GLN A 135 -17.28 3.54 14.50
C GLN A 135 -15.98 3.40 15.28
N ALA A 136 -14.83 3.43 14.60
CA ALA A 136 -13.50 3.34 15.20
C ALA A 136 -13.29 4.42 16.25
N LYS A 137 -13.69 5.67 15.98
CA LYS A 137 -13.60 6.80 16.94
C LYS A 137 -14.31 6.58 18.28
N GLN A 138 -15.21 5.61 18.36
CA GLN A 138 -15.96 5.27 19.57
C GLN A 138 -15.31 4.12 20.35
N GLN A 139 -14.28 3.48 19.79
CA GLN A 139 -13.62 2.32 20.39
C GLN A 139 -12.49 2.75 21.34
N PRO A 140 -12.22 1.98 22.41
CA PRO A 140 -11.19 2.32 23.39
C PRO A 140 -9.78 2.40 22.80
N TRP A 141 -9.47 1.59 21.79
CA TRP A 141 -8.16 1.54 21.13
C TRP A 141 -7.89 2.70 20.18
N TYR A 142 -8.90 3.49 19.79
CA TYR A 142 -8.75 4.52 18.74
C TYR A 142 -7.62 5.51 19.01
N ASN A 143 -7.50 5.96 20.26
CA ASN A 143 -6.56 7.02 20.59
C ASN A 143 -5.09 6.55 20.59
N ASP A 144 -4.88 5.24 20.69
CA ASP A 144 -3.56 4.60 20.73
C ASP A 144 -3.26 3.82 19.43
N THR A 145 -4.02 4.10 18.36
CA THR A 145 -3.88 3.42 17.06
C THR A 145 -3.33 4.37 15.99
N LEU A 146 -2.31 3.92 15.27
CA LEU A 146 -1.88 4.51 14.00
C LEU A 146 -2.61 3.82 12.85
N PHE A 147 -3.44 4.55 12.13
CA PHE A 147 -4.07 4.08 10.90
C PHE A 147 -3.22 4.50 9.70
N VAL A 148 -2.98 3.56 8.79
CA VAL A 148 -2.27 3.79 7.54
C VAL A 148 -3.22 3.49 6.40
N VAL A 149 -3.71 4.51 5.71
CA VAL A 149 -4.56 4.36 4.52
C VAL A 149 -3.65 4.43 3.31
N LEU A 150 -3.52 3.32 2.58
CA LEU A 150 -2.56 3.17 1.49
C LEU A 150 -3.24 2.48 0.30
N GLY A 151 -3.10 3.06 -0.89
CA GLY A 151 -3.47 2.36 -2.13
C GLY A 151 -2.44 1.29 -2.50
N ASP A 152 -2.89 0.15 -3.01
CA ASP A 152 -2.04 -0.91 -3.54
C ASP A 152 -1.49 -0.54 -4.93
N HIS A 153 -2.34 0.01 -5.80
CA HIS A 153 -1.99 0.66 -7.05
C HIS A 153 -3.09 1.63 -7.53
N GLY A 154 -2.74 2.52 -8.45
CA GLY A 154 -3.69 3.37 -9.15
C GLY A 154 -4.33 2.69 -10.35
N PHE A 155 -5.07 3.46 -11.13
CA PHE A 155 -5.70 3.01 -12.37
C PHE A 155 -4.93 3.53 -13.56
N GLY A 156 -4.78 2.68 -14.59
CA GLY A 156 -4.12 3.11 -15.81
C GLY A 156 -4.98 4.13 -16.57
N THR A 157 -4.35 5.18 -17.08
CA THR A 157 -5.03 6.19 -17.88
C THR A 157 -5.00 5.82 -19.37
N PRO A 158 -6.04 6.15 -20.17
CA PRO A 158 -6.01 5.91 -21.61
C PRO A 158 -4.88 6.66 -22.31
N GLU A 159 -4.53 7.85 -21.80
CA GLU A 159 -3.42 8.66 -22.28
C GLU A 159 -2.29 8.64 -21.26
N GLN A 160 -1.14 8.13 -21.68
CA GLN A 160 0.04 7.96 -20.84
C GLN A 160 0.98 9.15 -21.05
N MET A 161 1.41 9.75 -19.94
CA MET A 161 2.27 10.94 -19.98
C MET A 161 3.71 10.62 -20.38
N THR A 162 4.16 9.41 -20.09
CA THR A 162 5.51 8.91 -20.40
C THR A 162 5.40 7.43 -20.78
N GLU A 163 6.53 6.78 -21.08
CA GLU A 163 6.53 5.32 -21.27
C GLU A 163 6.25 4.54 -19.98
N MET A 164 6.28 5.20 -18.84
CA MET A 164 5.83 4.67 -17.56
C MET A 164 4.45 5.25 -17.20
N ASP A 165 3.51 4.39 -16.82
CA ASP A 165 2.20 4.80 -16.33
C ASP A 165 2.30 5.33 -14.90
N LEU A 166 2.65 6.61 -14.76
CA LEU A 166 2.86 7.23 -13.45
C LEU A 166 1.58 7.27 -12.60
N TYR A 167 0.39 7.33 -13.21
CA TYR A 167 -0.89 7.34 -12.48
C TYR A 167 -1.17 6.00 -11.80
N ARG A 168 -0.75 4.90 -12.42
CA ARG A 168 -0.81 3.57 -11.80
C ARG A 168 0.03 3.45 -10.52
N PHE A 169 1.05 4.28 -10.34
CA PHE A 169 1.95 4.22 -9.16
C PHE A 169 1.82 5.43 -8.22
N HIS A 170 0.92 6.37 -8.51
CA HIS A 170 0.63 7.52 -7.65
C HIS A 170 -0.65 7.26 -6.84
N VAL A 171 -0.46 6.69 -5.66
CA VAL A 171 -1.53 6.22 -4.77
C VAL A 171 -1.64 7.10 -3.52
N PRO A 172 -2.82 7.17 -2.86
CA PRO A 172 -2.94 7.84 -1.58
C PRO A 172 -2.11 7.11 -0.51
N MET A 173 -1.54 7.91 0.40
CA MET A 173 -0.85 7.45 1.60
C MET A 173 -1.14 8.43 2.73
N LEU A 174 -1.98 8.01 3.69
CA LEU A 174 -2.37 8.82 4.84
C LEU A 174 -1.92 8.14 6.12
N LEU A 175 -1.26 8.89 7.00
CA LEU A 175 -1.00 8.50 8.38
C LEU A 175 -1.98 9.24 9.27
N LEU A 176 -2.88 8.52 9.92
CA LEU A 176 -3.94 9.08 10.74
C LEU A 176 -3.78 8.56 12.18
N ALA A 177 -3.63 9.48 13.12
CA ALA A 177 -3.62 9.22 14.55
C ALA A 177 -3.92 10.54 15.29
N PRO A 178 -4.42 10.52 16.53
CA PRO A 178 -4.59 11.75 17.30
C PRO A 178 -3.27 12.54 17.40
N GLY A 179 -3.31 13.85 17.11
CA GLY A 179 -2.15 14.72 17.25
C GLY A 179 -1.12 14.66 16.10
N ILE A 180 -1.20 13.68 15.19
CA ILE A 180 -0.16 13.47 14.17
C ILE A 180 -0.02 14.66 13.22
N GLN A 181 -1.13 15.25 12.78
CA GLN A 181 -1.14 16.40 11.87
C GLN A 181 -0.56 17.65 12.54
N GLN A 182 -0.80 17.84 13.83
CA GLN A 182 -0.26 18.97 14.59
C GLN A 182 1.27 18.87 14.75
N GLN A 183 1.79 17.65 14.83
CA GLN A 183 3.22 17.40 15.01
C GLN A 183 4.00 17.34 13.68
N LEU A 184 3.42 16.75 12.64
CA LEU A 184 4.12 16.42 11.39
C LEU A 184 3.60 17.22 10.18
N GLY A 185 2.55 18.03 10.35
CA GLY A 185 1.90 18.75 9.27
C GLY A 185 0.81 17.93 8.57
N SER A 186 0.13 18.56 7.61
CA SER A 186 -0.97 17.94 6.85
C SER A 186 -0.55 17.34 5.52
N GLU A 187 0.63 17.70 5.01
CA GLU A 187 1.12 17.31 3.68
C GLU A 187 2.62 17.08 3.73
N ASN A 188 3.08 16.08 2.96
CA ASN A 188 4.49 15.80 2.72
C ASN A 188 4.68 15.50 1.24
N SER A 189 5.46 16.33 0.54
CA SER A 189 5.72 16.20 -0.90
C SER A 189 6.96 15.37 -1.24
N THR A 190 7.58 14.72 -0.24
CA THR A 190 8.74 13.85 -0.44
C THR A 190 8.35 12.65 -1.29
N VAL A 191 9.16 12.32 -2.30
CA VAL A 191 8.92 11.13 -3.13
C VAL A 191 9.13 9.88 -2.30
N ALA A 192 8.07 9.07 -2.21
CA ALA A 192 8.04 7.84 -1.43
C ALA A 192 7.46 6.68 -2.24
N SER A 193 7.61 5.48 -1.70
CA SER A 193 7.06 4.24 -2.24
C SER A 193 6.54 3.35 -1.12
N GLN A 194 5.76 2.32 -1.45
CA GLN A 194 5.18 1.41 -0.46
C GLN A 194 6.24 0.71 0.42
N VAL A 195 7.47 0.51 -0.09
CA VAL A 195 8.55 -0.10 0.69
C VAL A 195 9.04 0.77 1.85
N ASP A 196 8.77 2.08 1.81
CA ASP A 196 9.08 3.03 2.89
C ASP A 196 8.13 2.88 4.10
N MET A 197 7.01 2.15 3.97
CA MET A 197 6.01 2.03 5.04
C MET A 197 6.48 1.25 6.24
N VAL A 198 7.19 0.12 6.03
CA VAL A 198 7.70 -0.68 7.14
C VAL A 198 8.62 0.14 8.06
N PRO A 199 9.72 0.75 7.58
CA PRO A 199 10.58 1.55 8.44
C PRO A 199 9.88 2.79 9.02
N THR A 200 8.96 3.43 8.26
CA THR A 200 8.20 4.58 8.77
C THR A 200 7.32 4.20 9.96
N ILE A 201 6.59 3.07 9.88
CA ILE A 201 5.76 2.56 10.98
C ILE A 201 6.62 2.14 12.16
N MET A 202 7.69 1.37 11.92
CA MET A 202 8.58 0.92 12.99
C MET A 202 9.23 2.09 13.72
N GLY A 203 9.59 3.16 13.02
CA GLY A 203 10.12 4.39 13.60
C GLY A 203 9.13 5.10 14.54
N ARG A 204 7.81 4.92 14.35
CA ARG A 204 6.79 5.45 15.28
C ARG A 204 6.58 4.57 16.51
N LEU A 205 6.71 3.25 16.35
CA LEU A 205 6.64 2.30 17.46
C LEU A 205 7.87 2.38 18.38
N GLY A 206 8.99 2.88 17.86
CA GLY A 206 10.24 3.03 18.59
C GLY A 206 10.95 1.70 18.88
N GLY A 207 12.01 1.78 19.68
CA GLY A 207 12.92 0.66 19.95
C GLY A 207 13.81 0.31 18.77
N ASP A 208 14.87 -0.45 19.05
CA ASP A 208 15.77 -0.93 18.00
C ASP A 208 15.07 -2.04 17.20
N VAL A 209 15.24 -2.02 15.88
CA VAL A 209 14.76 -3.07 14.99
C VAL A 209 15.82 -3.35 13.93
N GLN A 210 16.12 -4.62 13.74
CA GLN A 210 16.89 -5.09 12.59
C GLN A 210 15.91 -5.62 11.54
N HIS A 211 16.00 -5.10 10.32
CA HIS A 211 15.17 -5.54 9.20
C HIS A 211 15.95 -5.49 7.89
N GLN A 212 15.52 -6.27 6.90
CA GLN A 212 16.05 -6.22 5.53
C GLN A 212 15.15 -5.39 4.59
N CYS A 213 14.23 -4.56 5.11
CA CYS A 213 13.41 -3.67 4.29
C CYS A 213 14.26 -2.63 3.55
N TRP A 214 13.79 -2.24 2.37
CA TRP A 214 14.54 -1.41 1.41
C TRP A 214 14.11 0.06 1.42
N GLY A 215 13.09 0.39 2.22
CA GLY A 215 12.58 1.74 2.36
C GLY A 215 13.29 2.54 3.44
N ARG A 216 12.78 3.75 3.68
CA ARG A 216 13.27 4.71 4.67
C ARG A 216 12.13 5.17 5.58
N ASP A 217 12.45 5.59 6.79
CA ASP A 217 11.50 6.32 7.63
C ASP A 217 11.30 7.74 7.04
N LEU A 218 10.17 7.94 6.36
CA LEU A 218 9.83 9.17 5.65
C LEU A 218 9.68 10.38 6.58
N LEU A 219 9.50 10.15 7.89
CA LEU A 219 9.24 11.19 8.87
C LEU A 219 10.52 11.62 9.60
N THR A 220 11.67 11.06 9.24
CA THR A 220 12.99 11.43 9.79
C THR A 220 14.00 11.82 8.72
N LEU A 221 13.58 11.87 7.46
CA LEU A 221 14.44 12.30 6.36
C LEU A 221 14.91 13.75 6.59
N PRO A 222 16.17 14.08 6.21
CA PRO A 222 16.63 15.46 6.20
C PRO A 222 15.71 16.34 5.35
N ALA A 223 15.44 17.58 5.77
CA ALA A 223 14.52 18.48 5.07
C ALA A 223 14.89 18.78 3.60
N ALA A 224 16.16 18.57 3.21
CA ALA A 224 16.64 18.73 1.83
C ALA A 224 16.53 17.46 0.99
N ASP A 225 16.20 16.31 1.59
CA ASP A 225 16.05 15.05 0.88
C ASP A 225 14.67 15.03 0.18
N GLN A 226 14.69 14.99 -1.14
CA GLN A 226 13.47 14.94 -1.96
C GLN A 226 12.85 13.54 -2.02
N GLY A 227 13.48 12.55 -1.38
CA GLY A 227 13.09 11.17 -1.47
C GLY A 227 13.36 10.58 -2.85
N PHE A 228 12.93 9.33 -3.03
CA PHE A 228 12.98 8.64 -4.32
C PHE A 228 12.00 7.48 -4.34
N ALA A 229 11.58 7.05 -5.52
CA ALA A 229 10.81 5.83 -5.70
C ALA A 229 11.37 5.06 -6.89
N ILE A 230 11.31 3.73 -6.81
CA ILE A 230 11.65 2.86 -7.94
C ILE A 230 10.38 2.13 -8.36
N ILE A 231 10.10 2.16 -9.65
CA ILE A 231 8.94 1.51 -10.25
C ILE A 231 9.44 0.35 -11.09
N LYS A 232 8.90 -0.84 -10.78
CA LYS A 232 8.95 -2.02 -11.63
C LYS A 232 7.50 -2.52 -11.77
N PRO A 233 6.85 -2.33 -12.93
CA PRO A 233 5.50 -2.84 -13.13
C PRO A 233 5.44 -4.36 -12.96
N SER A 234 4.29 -4.85 -12.49
CA SER A 234 4.00 -6.28 -12.44
C SER A 234 3.89 -6.87 -13.85
N GLY A 235 4.05 -8.19 -13.96
CA GLY A 235 4.02 -8.90 -15.23
C GLY A 235 5.34 -8.86 -16.01
N SER A 236 5.24 -9.05 -17.32
CA SER A 236 6.40 -9.24 -18.21
C SER A 236 7.04 -7.94 -18.71
N ASP A 237 6.48 -6.76 -18.39
CA ASP A 237 7.10 -5.49 -18.75
C ASP A 237 8.45 -5.34 -18.04
N GLN A 238 9.50 -5.08 -18.80
CA GLN A 238 10.87 -4.96 -18.31
C GLN A 238 11.32 -3.49 -18.22
N THR A 239 10.39 -2.56 -18.36
CA THR A 239 10.61 -1.14 -18.12
C THR A 239 10.71 -0.88 -16.63
N VAL A 240 11.76 -0.18 -16.21
CA VAL A 240 11.94 0.28 -14.82
C VAL A 240 12.10 1.79 -14.79
N ALA A 241 11.73 2.41 -13.68
CA ALA A 241 11.92 3.84 -13.50
C ALA A 241 12.43 4.20 -12.11
N LEU A 242 13.15 5.32 -12.01
CA LEU A 242 13.54 5.97 -10.77
C LEU A 242 12.97 7.40 -10.78
N ILE A 243 12.24 7.73 -9.72
CA ILE A 243 11.63 9.05 -9.51
C ILE A 243 12.39 9.77 -8.40
N LYS A 244 12.69 11.06 -8.62
CA LYS A 244 13.17 12.00 -7.58
C LYS A 244 12.64 13.39 -7.90
N GLY A 245 11.96 14.00 -6.91
CA GLY A 245 11.30 15.30 -7.12
C GLY A 245 10.31 15.26 -8.29
N ASP A 246 10.48 16.20 -9.22
CA ASP A 246 9.66 16.36 -10.43
C ASP A 246 10.25 15.67 -11.67
N ARG A 247 11.25 14.79 -11.49
CA ARG A 247 11.93 14.07 -12.58
C ARG A 247 11.79 12.57 -12.44
N VAL A 248 11.65 11.91 -13.58
CA VAL A 248 11.64 10.46 -13.68
C VAL A 248 12.63 9.99 -14.74
N LEU A 249 13.54 9.10 -14.36
CA LEU A 249 14.41 8.36 -15.27
C LEU A 249 13.75 7.03 -15.60
N ILE A 250 13.46 6.79 -16.88
CA ILE A 250 12.80 5.58 -17.38
C ILE A 250 13.79 4.80 -18.23
N LYS A 251 13.99 3.52 -17.89
CA LYS A 251 14.85 2.58 -18.61
C LYS A 251 14.00 1.41 -19.11
N PRO A 252 13.53 1.46 -20.37
CA PRO A 252 13.00 0.28 -21.04
C PRO A 252 14.12 -0.74 -21.28
N LYS A 253 13.73 -2.00 -21.49
CA LYS A 253 14.67 -3.04 -21.88
C LYS A 253 15.27 -2.73 -23.25
N ASP A 254 16.59 -2.91 -23.37
CA ASP A 254 17.34 -2.78 -24.63
C ASP A 254 17.25 -1.40 -25.31
N VAL A 255 16.73 -0.38 -24.60
CA VAL A 255 16.64 1.02 -25.06
C VAL A 255 17.35 1.91 -24.07
N ASP A 256 17.99 2.99 -24.53
CA ASP A 256 18.63 3.96 -23.64
C ASP A 256 17.64 4.59 -22.65
N ALA A 257 18.16 4.90 -21.45
CA ALA A 257 17.37 5.57 -20.44
C ALA A 257 17.00 6.98 -20.91
N ARG A 258 15.79 7.41 -20.60
CA ARG A 258 15.29 8.75 -20.89
C ARG A 258 14.80 9.39 -19.61
N VAL A 259 15.05 10.68 -19.47
CA VAL A 259 14.60 11.46 -18.31
C VAL A 259 13.50 12.41 -18.74
N TRP A 260 12.44 12.45 -17.95
CA TRP A 260 11.31 13.34 -18.14
C TRP A 260 11.16 14.24 -16.92
N THR A 261 10.76 15.49 -17.14
CA THR A 261 10.09 16.28 -16.10
C THR A 261 8.61 15.97 -16.15
N TYR A 262 7.96 15.84 -15.00
CA TYR A 262 6.54 15.53 -14.92
C TYR A 262 5.83 16.32 -13.82
N GLN A 263 4.53 16.54 -14.01
CA GLN A 263 3.62 17.08 -13.02
C GLN A 263 2.34 16.26 -13.06
N LEU A 264 2.00 15.60 -11.95
CA LEU A 264 0.73 14.89 -11.78
C LEU A 264 -0.37 15.85 -11.29
N GLY A 265 -1.61 15.37 -11.27
CA GLY A 265 -2.79 16.10 -10.79
C GLY A 265 -3.82 16.33 -11.88
N ALA A 266 -4.66 17.35 -11.70
CA ALA A 266 -5.79 17.65 -12.60
C ALA A 266 -5.37 18.19 -13.98
N ASN A 267 -4.17 18.77 -14.07
CA ASN A 267 -3.60 19.31 -15.31
C ASN A 267 -2.22 18.67 -15.56
N PRO A 268 -2.18 17.38 -15.94
CA PRO A 268 -0.93 16.67 -16.11
C PRO A 268 -0.04 17.27 -17.19
N LYS A 269 1.27 17.29 -16.96
CA LYS A 269 2.27 17.69 -17.95
C LYS A 269 3.50 16.82 -17.87
N SER A 270 4.07 16.48 -19.02
CA SER A 270 5.37 15.84 -19.13
C SER A 270 6.15 16.44 -20.30
N ALA A 271 7.48 16.45 -20.17
CA ALA A 271 8.38 16.83 -21.24
C ALA A 271 9.72 16.11 -21.08
N PRO A 272 10.44 15.79 -22.17
CA PRO A 272 11.82 15.31 -22.08
C PRO A 272 12.65 16.32 -21.29
N ALA A 273 13.37 15.86 -20.27
CA ALA A 273 14.24 16.71 -19.48
C ALA A 273 15.52 17.00 -20.25
N ALA A 274 16.09 18.20 -20.06
CA ALA A 274 17.46 18.46 -20.48
C ALA A 274 18.42 17.54 -19.71
N ALA A 275 19.52 17.15 -20.36
CA ALA A 275 20.54 16.31 -19.72
C ALA A 275 21.09 17.01 -18.47
N HIS A 276 21.17 16.26 -17.36
CA HIS A 276 21.69 16.73 -16.09
C HIS A 276 22.91 15.91 -15.67
N SER A 277 23.81 16.50 -14.85
CA SER A 277 25.02 15.81 -14.36
C SER A 277 24.73 14.52 -13.60
N ASP A 278 23.54 14.44 -13.00
CA ASP A 278 23.17 13.36 -12.08
C ASP A 278 22.55 12.16 -12.79
N ASP A 279 22.22 12.28 -14.08
CA ASP A 279 21.46 11.24 -14.82
C ASP A 279 22.22 9.91 -14.88
N ALA A 280 23.54 9.98 -15.03
CA ALA A 280 24.41 8.80 -15.00
C ALA A 280 24.40 8.12 -13.62
N GLN A 281 24.41 8.91 -12.55
CA GLN A 281 24.34 8.41 -11.18
C GLN A 281 22.96 7.80 -10.89
N TRP A 282 21.88 8.40 -11.36
CA TRP A 282 20.52 7.88 -11.20
C TRP A 282 20.34 6.56 -11.94
N LEU A 283 20.88 6.44 -13.16
CA LEU A 283 20.88 5.18 -13.90
C LEU A 283 21.68 4.09 -13.17
N GLN A 284 22.85 4.44 -12.62
CA GLN A 284 23.63 3.51 -11.81
C GLN A 284 22.87 3.06 -10.56
N GLN A 285 22.22 4.00 -9.85
CA GLN A 285 21.40 3.71 -8.68
C GLN A 285 20.24 2.77 -9.03
N LEU A 286 19.51 3.06 -10.11
CA LEU A 286 18.39 2.23 -10.57
C LEU A 286 18.87 0.80 -10.88
N ASN A 287 19.95 0.66 -11.66
CA ASN A 287 20.50 -0.66 -12.00
C ASN A 287 20.97 -1.41 -10.75
N ALA A 288 21.68 -0.74 -9.84
CA ALA A 288 22.16 -1.34 -8.59
C ALA A 288 21.00 -1.82 -7.71
N TYR A 289 19.93 -1.03 -7.60
CA TYR A 289 18.74 -1.41 -6.83
C TYR A 289 18.07 -2.64 -7.42
N ILE A 290 17.79 -2.65 -8.74
CA ILE A 290 17.13 -3.79 -9.41
C ILE A 290 17.97 -5.06 -9.31
N GLN A 291 19.29 -4.95 -9.54
CA GLN A 291 20.21 -6.08 -9.43
C GLN A 291 20.20 -6.63 -8.00
N SER A 292 20.36 -5.75 -7.01
CA SER A 292 20.41 -6.16 -5.61
C SER A 292 19.07 -6.80 -5.18
N ALA A 293 17.93 -6.23 -5.57
CA ALA A 293 16.61 -6.73 -5.18
C ALA A 293 16.36 -8.11 -5.78
N THR A 294 16.75 -8.28 -7.05
CA THR A 294 16.65 -9.55 -7.77
C THR A 294 17.57 -10.61 -7.15
N SER A 295 18.83 -10.27 -6.87
CA SER A 295 19.75 -11.16 -6.17
C SER A 295 19.24 -11.54 -4.79
N SER A 296 18.73 -10.58 -4.01
CA SER A 296 18.20 -10.84 -2.67
C SER A 296 17.02 -11.82 -2.70
N LEU A 297 16.13 -11.68 -3.69
CA LEU A 297 15.02 -12.61 -3.90
C LEU A 297 15.48 -14.00 -4.36
N LEU A 298 16.41 -14.08 -5.32
CA LEU A 298 16.91 -15.35 -5.85
C LEU A 298 17.74 -16.14 -4.82
N ASP A 299 18.51 -15.42 -4.01
CA ASP A 299 19.39 -15.99 -2.99
C ASP A 299 18.67 -16.18 -1.63
N ASN A 300 17.39 -15.82 -1.54
CA ASN A 300 16.56 -15.89 -0.32
C ASN A 300 17.19 -15.14 0.88
N THR A 301 17.64 -13.91 0.64
CA THR A 301 18.25 -13.02 1.65
C THR A 301 17.41 -11.77 1.94
N ALA A 302 16.15 -11.74 1.48
CA ALA A 302 15.23 -10.62 1.67
C ALA A 302 14.61 -10.54 3.09
N GLY A 303 14.92 -11.51 3.95
CA GLY A 303 14.54 -11.53 5.36
C GLY A 303 15.77 -11.61 6.26
N VAL A 304 15.61 -11.26 7.54
CA VAL A 304 16.65 -11.45 8.54
C VAL A 304 16.69 -12.94 8.91
N GLN A 305 17.86 -13.59 8.83
CA GLN A 305 18.01 -15.00 9.21
C GLN A 305 17.85 -15.24 10.71
N ASP A 306 18.08 -14.21 11.54
CA ASP A 306 18.07 -14.28 12.99
C ASP A 306 17.59 -12.94 13.59
N SER A 307 16.28 -12.75 13.79
CA SER A 307 15.86 -11.87 14.90
C SER A 307 15.84 -12.77 16.14
N PRO A 308 16.68 -12.53 17.16
CA PRO A 308 16.73 -13.37 18.35
C PRO A 308 15.45 -13.18 19.16
N GLY A 309 14.41 -13.93 18.78
CA GLY A 309 13.28 -14.30 19.60
C GLY A 309 13.38 -15.79 19.92
N GLN A 310 14.37 -16.15 20.74
CA GLN A 310 14.40 -17.38 21.55
C GLN A 310 14.62 -16.98 23.00
#